data_AF-L5L268-F1
#
_entry.id   AF-L5L268-F1
#
_cell.length_a   1.000
_cell.length_b   1.000
_cell.length_c   1.000
_cell.angle_alpha   90.00
_cell.angle_beta   90.00
_cell.angle_gamma   90.00
#
_symmetry.space_group_name_H-M   'P 1'
#
loop_
_entity.id
_entity.type
_entity.pdbx_description
1 polymer ?
#
loop_
_entity_poly.entity_id
_entity_poly.type
_entity_poly.pdbx_seq_one_letter_code
_entity_poly.pdbx_strand_id
1 'polypeptide(L)' 'MMSSSKTLLLAALMSVLLLHLCSKSEAASSFDCCLGYTEHAIHPRFLLGFTQQLASEACDINAVIQRIKKM' A
#
# COMPACT_ATOMS: atom_id res chain seq x y z
N MET A 1 -20.61 -3.46 40.98
CA MET A 1 -19.97 -4.63 40.33
C MET A 1 -20.57 -4.78 38.94
N MET A 2 -19.74 -4.73 37.89
CA MET A 2 -20.20 -4.97 36.52
C MET A 2 -20.57 -6.46 36.41
N SER A 3 -21.83 -6.79 36.08
CA SER A 3 -22.26 -8.18 35.87
C SER A 3 -21.43 -8.82 34.75
N SER A 4 -21.02 -10.08 34.92
CA SER A 4 -20.18 -10.82 33.96
C SER A 4 -20.70 -10.75 32.53
N SER A 5 -22.03 -10.72 32.34
CA SER A 5 -22.66 -10.62 31.01
C SER A 5 -22.38 -9.26 30.33
N LYS A 6 -22.32 -8.17 31.10
CA LYS A 6 -22.00 -6.84 30.58
C LYS A 6 -20.53 -6.74 30.18
N THR A 7 -19.65 -7.41 30.92
CA THR A 7 -18.23 -7.49 30.61
C THR A 7 -17.97 -8.29 29.34
N LEU A 8 -18.68 -9.41 29.15
CA LEU A 8 -18.61 -10.22 27.92
C LEU A 8 -19.10 -9.44 26.69
N LEU A 9 -20.22 -8.73 26.83
CA LEU A 9 -20.75 -7.88 25.77
C LEU A 9 -19.75 -6.78 25.37
N LEU A 10 -19.17 -6.09 26.36
CA LEU A 10 -18.14 -5.08 26.11
C LEU A 10 -16.92 -5.66 25.41
N ALA A 11 -16.43 -6.82 25.83
CA ALA A 11 -15.31 -7.49 25.19
C ALA A 11 -15.62 -7.80 23.71
N ALA A 12 -16.80 -8.36 23.42
CA ALA A 12 -17.23 -8.64 22.06
C ALA A 12 -17.33 -7.37 21.19
N LEU A 13 -17.91 -6.29 21.73
CA LEU A 13 -18.01 -5.01 21.03
C LEU A 13 -16.63 -4.42 20.72
N MET A 14 -15.71 -4.47 21.68
CA MET A 14 -14.33 -4.00 21.48
C MET A 14 -13.60 -4.86 20.44
N SER A 15 -13.79 -6.18 20.44
CA SER A 15 -13.22 -7.06 19.41
C SER A 15 -13.74 -6.74 18.01
N VAL A 16 -15.05 -6.52 17.85
CA VAL A 16 -15.65 -6.14 16.57
C VAL A 16 -15.12 -4.78 16.10
N LEU A 17 -15.00 -3.81 17.00
CA LEU A 17 -14.44 -2.49 16.67
C LEU A 17 -12.99 -2.60 16.18
N LEU A 18 -12.16 -3.40 16.86
CA LEU A 18 -10.77 -3.65 16.44
C LEU A 18 -10.70 -4.34 15.08
N LEU A 19 -11.55 -5.34 14.82
CA LEU A 19 -11.62 -6.00 13.51
C LEU A 19 -12.03 -5.01 12.41
N HIS A 20 -12.98 -4.12 12.69
CA HIS A 20 -13.42 -3.09 11.74
C HIS A 20 -12.33 -2.04 11.45
N LEU A 21 -11.51 -1.70 12.44
CA LEU A 21 -10.38 -0.79 12.28
C LEU A 21 -9.19 -1.46 11.55
N CYS A 22 -8.88 -2.72 11.87
CA CYS A 22 -7.80 -3.47 11.22
C CYS A 22 -8.12 -3.85 9.76
N SER A 23 -9.38 -4.09 9.42
CA SER A 23 -9.80 -4.42 8.04
C SER A 23 -9.65 -3.26 7.05
N LYS A 24 -9.49 -2.02 7.55
CA LYS A 24 -9.13 -0.85 6.74
C LYS A 24 -7.65 -0.49 6.78
N SER A 25 -6.84 -1.23 7.54
CA SER A 25 -5.38 -1.10 7.46
C SER A 25 -4.88 -1.93 6.30
N GLU A 26 -5.17 -1.48 5.08
CA GLU A 26 -4.19 -1.66 4.03
C GLU A 26 -3.00 -0.84 4.50
N ALA A 27 -2.07 -1.50 5.20
CA ALA A 27 -0.75 -0.93 5.40
C ALA A 27 -0.31 -0.55 3.99
N ALA A 28 -0.22 0.76 3.71
CA ALA A 28 0.38 1.27 2.50
C ALA A 28 1.77 0.64 2.49
N SER A 29 1.90 -0.47 1.77
CA SER A 29 3.17 -1.10 1.45
C SER A 29 4.02 0.04 0.98
N SER A 30 5.07 0.35 1.76
CA SER A 30 5.96 1.49 1.57
C SER A 30 6.01 1.82 0.08
N PHE A 31 5.32 2.89 -0.34
CA PHE A 31 5.26 3.23 -1.75
C PHE A 31 6.70 3.55 -2.13
N ASP A 32 7.39 2.62 -2.78
CA ASP A 32 8.68 2.88 -3.40
C ASP A 32 8.40 3.78 -4.61
N CYS A 33 8.17 5.06 -4.30
CA CYS A 33 7.93 6.09 -5.29
C CYS A 33 9.18 6.25 -6.15
N CYS A 34 8.97 6.50 -7.43
CA CYS A 34 10.04 6.95 -8.32
C CYS A 34 10.60 8.28 -7.80
N LEU A 35 11.89 8.29 -7.44
CA LEU A 35 12.60 9.50 -6.97
C LEU A 35 13.19 10.33 -8.12
N GLY A 36 13.26 9.77 -9.33
CA GLY A 36 13.83 10.46 -10.49
C GLY A 36 13.76 9.65 -11.77
N TYR A 37 13.83 10.34 -12.91
CA TYR A 37 13.79 9.73 -14.23
C TYR A 37 15.18 9.26 -14.66
N THR A 38 15.20 8.22 -15.50
CA THR A 38 16.41 7.83 -16.22
C THR A 38 16.40 8.45 -17.61
N GLU A 39 17.53 9.02 -18.03
CA GLU A 39 17.73 9.48 -19.41
C GLU A 39 18.04 8.33 -20.37
N HIS A 40 18.38 7.15 -19.84
CA HIS A 40 18.75 6.00 -20.65
C HIS A 40 17.50 5.36 -21.24
N ALA A 41 17.45 5.33 -22.58
CA ALA A 41 16.45 4.56 -23.29
C ALA A 41 16.66 3.06 -23.04
N ILE A 42 15.61 2.40 -22.52
CA ILE A 42 15.62 0.95 -22.32
C ILE A 42 15.25 0.27 -23.64
N HIS A 43 16.10 -0.64 -24.10
CA HIS A 43 15.82 -1.37 -25.33
C HIS A 43 14.58 -2.28 -25.13
N PRO A 44 13.59 -2.27 -26.05
CA PRO A 44 12.31 -2.97 -25.86
C PRO A 44 12.41 -4.46 -25.53
N ARG A 45 13.48 -5.13 -26.01
CA ARG A 45 13.78 -6.54 -25.72
C ARG A 45 13.90 -6.86 -24.21
N PHE A 46 14.27 -5.87 -23.39
CA PHE A 46 14.45 -6.07 -21.94
C PHE A 46 13.24 -5.62 -21.12
N LEU A 47 12.23 -5.01 -21.75
CA LEU A 47 11.03 -4.54 -21.09
C LEU A 47 10.10 -5.73 -20.78
N LEU A 48 9.88 -5.99 -19.50
CA LEU A 48 8.95 -7.02 -19.04
C LEU A 48 7.53 -6.47 -18.81
N GLY A 49 7.40 -5.16 -18.65
CA GLY A 49 6.13 -4.49 -18.41
C GLY A 49 6.35 -3.11 -17.83
N PHE A 50 5.25 -2.42 -17.53
CA PHE A 50 5.28 -1.10 -16.92
C PHE A 50 4.15 -0.94 -15.90
N THR A 51 4.36 -0.02 -14.97
CA THR A 51 3.35 0.43 -14.01
C THR A 51 3.27 1.95 -14.08
N GLN A 52 2.06 2.49 -14.04
CA GLN A 52 1.85 3.92 -13.94
C GLN A 52 1.84 4.36 -12.47
N GLN A 53 2.65 5.36 -12.16
CA GLN A 53 2.64 6.09 -10.89
C GLN A 53 2.03 7.47 -11.14
N LEU A 54 1.02 7.82 -10.37
CA LEU A 54 0.44 9.17 -10.35
C LEU A 54 0.98 9.93 -9.13
N ALA A 55 1.15 11.23 -9.30
CA ALA A 55 1.45 12.13 -8.18
C ALA A 55 0.29 12.11 -7.18
N SER A 56 0.63 12.02 -5.89
CA SER A 56 -0.31 11.95 -4.77
C SER A 56 0.35 12.52 -3.52
N GLU A 57 -0.36 12.51 -2.39
CA GLU A 57 0.24 12.90 -1.09
C GLU A 57 1.40 11.96 -0.67
N ALA A 58 1.50 10.77 -1.27
CA ALA A 58 2.59 9.83 -1.02
C ALA A 58 3.76 9.95 -2.02
N CYS A 59 3.49 10.34 -3.27
CA CYS A 59 4.52 10.44 -4.32
C CYS A 59 4.47 11.82 -5.01
N ASP A 60 5.58 12.56 -4.98
CA ASP A 60 5.63 13.95 -5.47
C ASP A 60 5.56 14.10 -7.01
N ILE A 61 5.87 13.03 -7.76
CA ILE A 61 5.94 13.07 -9.22
C ILE A 61 5.14 11.95 -9.90
N ASN A 62 4.64 12.24 -11.09
CA ASN A 62 4.11 11.22 -12.01
C ASN A 62 5.28 10.43 -12.60
N ALA A 63 5.14 9.12 -12.78
CA ALA A 63 6.18 8.32 -13.43
C ALA A 63 5.59 7.10 -14.15
N VAL A 64 6.33 6.61 -15.16
CA VAL A 64 6.08 5.29 -15.75
C VAL A 64 7.24 4.39 -15.35
N ILE A 65 6.99 3.49 -14.41
CA ILE A 65 8.00 2.56 -13.88
C ILE A 65 8.11 1.39 -14.85
N GLN A 66 9.27 1.26 -15.50
CA GLN A 66 9.56 0.17 -16.41
C GLN A 66 10.18 -1.01 -15.65
N ARG A 67 9.53 -2.17 -15.70
CA ARG A 67 10.12 -3.41 -15.16
C ARG A 67 11.01 -4.03 -16.23
N ILE A 68 12.30 -4.17 -15.92
CA ILE A 68 13.27 -4.75 -16.85
C ILE A 68 13.79 -6.11 -16.39
N LYS A 69 14.13 -6.97 -17.35
CA LYS A 69 14.91 -8.17 -17.07
C LYS A 69 16.36 -7.76 -16.81
N LYS A 70 16.89 -8.13 -15.65
CA LYS A 70 18.31 -7.92 -15.34
C LYS A 70 19.17 -8.79 -16.27
N MET A 71 20.22 -8.19 -16.83
CA MET A 71 21.21 -8.88 -17.66
C MET A 71 22.17 -9.69 -16.80
#